data_AF-M5RR28-F1
#
_entry.id   AF-M5RR28-F1
#
_cell.length_a   1.000
_cell.length_b   1.000
_cell.length_c   1.000
_cell.angle_alpha   90.00
_cell.angle_beta   90.00
_cell.angle_gamma   90.00
#
_symmetry.space_group_name_H-M   'P 1'
#
loop_
_entity.id
_entity.type
_entity.pdbx_description
1 polymer ?
#
loop_
_entity_poly.entity_id
_entity_poly.type
_entity_poly.pdbx_seq_one_letter_code
_entity_poly.pdbx_strand_id
1 'polypeptide(L)'
;MGVNHEASEHLLPTTRLVQALRQLVGRKKYAGGPREKHSDAPVKHKSMPRRIWKTAKSSVSLTNRLAEEWYRQLVAWYHLKRKRIVIFDRHFFPDYYAYDIVSDAPRSVTQKVHGYMLNRFYPRPDVIVFLDAPAEVLFDRKGEGTLELLEERRNDYLQMKDLVKHFEIVDASRSIDDVVDDVSERITRYYEQQSQKSQRILV
;
A
#
# COMPACT_ATOMS: atom_id res chain seq x y z
N MET A 1 1.61 7.66 -4.75
CA MET A 1 1.86 6.34 -4.15
C MET A 1 2.94 5.68 -4.99
N GLY A 2 4.11 5.47 -4.39
CA GLY A 2 5.22 4.76 -5.01
C GLY A 2 4.94 3.28 -4.93
N VAL A 3 4.08 2.77 -5.81
CA VAL A 3 4.09 1.34 -6.08
C VAL A 3 5.40 1.14 -6.82
N ASN A 4 6.36 0.43 -6.20
CA ASN A 4 7.55 0.05 -6.93
C ASN A 4 7.12 -1.04 -7.90
N HIS A 5 6.62 -0.62 -9.06
CA HIS A 5 6.08 -1.54 -10.04
C HIS A 5 7.19 -2.48 -10.55
N GLU A 6 8.48 -2.13 -10.41
CA GLU A 6 9.60 -3.03 -10.71
C GLU A 6 9.74 -4.19 -9.70
N ALA A 7 9.22 -4.03 -8.47
CA ALA A 7 9.20 -5.08 -7.44
C ALA A 7 7.90 -5.91 -7.43
N SER A 8 7.00 -5.69 -8.39
CA SER A 8 5.71 -6.37 -8.44
C SER A 8 5.76 -7.58 -9.36
N GLU A 9 5.67 -8.80 -8.81
CA GLU A 9 5.67 -10.05 -9.58
C GLU A 9 4.50 -10.15 -10.57
N HIS A 10 3.35 -9.58 -10.19
CA HIS A 10 2.12 -9.59 -10.97
C HIS A 10 1.68 -8.17 -11.36
N LEU A 11 2.03 -7.79 -12.57
CA LEU A 11 1.57 -6.55 -13.22
C LEU A 11 0.61 -6.88 -14.36
N LEU A 12 -0.34 -5.97 -14.62
CA LEU A 12 -1.13 -6.04 -15.84
C LEU A 12 -0.22 -5.94 -17.08
N PRO A 13 -0.55 -6.63 -18.19
CA PRO A 13 0.16 -6.50 -19.46
C PRO A 13 0.24 -5.05 -19.95
N THR A 14 -0.81 -4.26 -19.70
CA THR A 14 -0.88 -2.83 -20.03
C THR A 14 0.14 -2.01 -19.24
N THR A 15 0.31 -2.28 -17.94
CA THR A 15 1.31 -1.62 -17.10
C THR A 15 2.73 -1.99 -17.55
N ARG A 16 2.97 -3.26 -17.91
CA ARG A 16 4.25 -3.71 -18.48
C ARG A 16 4.59 -3.00 -19.79
N LEU A 17 3.62 -2.87 -20.70
CA LEU A 17 3.82 -2.18 -21.98
C LEU A 17 4.14 -0.70 -21.78
N VAL A 18 3.42 -0.03 -20.88
CA VAL A 18 3.65 1.39 -20.55
C VAL A 18 5.02 1.60 -19.89
N GLN A 19 5.49 0.64 -19.08
CA GLN A 19 6.83 0.68 -18.52
C GLN A 19 7.91 0.49 -19.56
N ALA A 20 7.78 -0.52 -20.42
CA ALA A 20 8.73 -0.76 -21.50
C ALA A 20 8.88 0.48 -22.39
N LEU A 21 7.74 1.10 -22.76
CA LEU A 21 7.72 2.37 -23.49
C LEU A 21 8.38 3.53 -22.73
N ARG A 22 8.26 3.58 -21.39
CA ARG A 22 8.88 4.63 -20.57
C ARG A 22 10.37 4.40 -20.34
N GLN A 23 10.80 3.16 -20.21
CA GLN A 23 12.21 2.77 -20.11
C GLN A 23 12.95 3.11 -21.41
N LEU A 24 12.32 2.87 -22.57
CA LEU A 24 12.83 3.29 -23.88
C LEU A 24 12.98 4.82 -24.03
N VAL A 25 12.14 5.60 -23.33
CA VAL A 25 12.15 7.07 -23.36
C VAL A 25 13.08 7.67 -22.27
N GLY A 26 13.79 6.84 -21.49
CA GLY A 26 14.79 7.29 -20.52
C GLY A 26 14.25 8.04 -19.30
N ARG A 27 12.93 8.05 -19.07
CA ARG A 27 12.32 8.73 -17.92
C ARG A 27 12.29 7.81 -16.70
N LYS A 28 13.39 7.74 -15.96
CA LYS A 28 13.39 7.17 -14.59
C LYS A 28 12.75 8.17 -13.63
N LYS A 29 11.59 7.83 -13.07
CA LYS A 29 11.09 8.48 -11.85
C LYS A 29 11.64 7.68 -10.68
N TYR A 30 12.48 8.30 -9.85
CA TYR A 30 12.83 7.77 -8.54
C TYR A 30 11.53 7.48 -7.77
N ALA A 31 11.33 6.21 -7.42
CA ALA A 31 10.07 5.67 -6.89
C ALA A 31 10.12 5.35 -5.39
N GLY A 32 11.23 5.65 -4.71
CA GLY A 32 11.47 5.18 -3.34
C GLY A 32 11.08 6.14 -2.22
N GLY A 33 11.21 7.46 -2.41
CA GLY A 33 11.14 8.38 -1.29
C GLY A 33 9.72 8.70 -0.78
N PRO A 34 9.59 8.97 0.53
CA PRO A 34 8.49 9.73 1.04
C PRO A 34 8.18 10.99 0.22
N ARG A 35 6.93 11.18 -0.20
CA ARG A 35 6.52 12.47 -0.78
C ARG A 35 6.30 13.46 0.35
N GLU A 36 6.93 14.61 0.25
CA GLU A 36 6.63 15.79 1.08
C GLU A 36 5.13 16.12 0.95
N LYS A 37 4.43 16.22 2.09
CA LYS A 37 2.98 16.52 2.16
C LYS A 37 2.67 17.95 1.70
N HIS A 38 3.64 18.87 1.75
CA HIS A 38 3.47 20.28 1.42
C HIS A 38 4.41 20.73 0.31
N SER A 39 3.94 20.64 -0.94
CA SER A 39 4.51 21.46 -2.01
C SER A 39 3.59 22.67 -2.19
N ASP A 40 3.93 23.81 -1.56
CA ASP A 40 3.30 25.12 -1.76
C ASP A 40 3.66 25.70 -3.13
N ALA A 41 3.49 24.90 -4.18
CA ALA A 41 3.67 25.35 -5.55
C ALA A 41 2.44 26.18 -5.94
N PRO A 42 2.61 27.46 -6.35
CA PRO A 42 1.48 28.29 -6.73
C PRO A 42 0.69 27.64 -7.87
N VAL A 43 -0.63 27.55 -7.68
CA VAL A 43 -1.57 26.97 -8.66
C VAL A 43 -1.59 27.86 -9.91
N LYS A 44 -0.69 27.60 -10.86
CA LYS A 44 -0.69 28.30 -12.15
C LYS A 44 -1.99 27.96 -12.89
N HIS A 45 -2.87 28.96 -13.08
CA HIS A 45 -4.03 28.87 -13.96
C HIS A 45 -3.56 28.53 -15.38
N LYS A 46 -3.94 27.36 -15.89
CA LYS A 46 -3.56 26.85 -17.23
C LYS A 46 -4.78 26.77 -18.14
N SER A 47 -4.56 26.94 -19.44
CA SER A 47 -5.58 27.01 -20.49
C SER A 47 -6.50 25.77 -20.56
N MET A 48 -7.78 26.01 -20.88
CA MET A 48 -8.89 25.03 -20.91
C MET A 48 -8.60 23.69 -21.62
N PRO A 49 -8.00 23.64 -22.83
CA PRO A 49 -7.75 22.36 -23.51
C PRO A 49 -6.72 21.48 -22.77
N ARG A 50 -5.74 22.09 -22.09
CA ARG A 50 -4.76 21.36 -21.26
C ARG A 50 -5.41 20.78 -20.00
N ARG A 51 -6.47 21.42 -19.49
CA ARG A 51 -7.24 20.94 -18.33
C ARG A 51 -8.03 19.67 -18.67
N ILE A 52 -8.72 19.64 -19.81
CA ILE A 52 -9.48 18.46 -20.28
C ILE A 52 -8.54 17.28 -20.51
N TRP A 53 -7.40 17.50 -21.18
CA TRP A 53 -6.42 16.42 -21.44
C TRP A 53 -5.80 15.88 -20.15
N LYS A 54 -5.54 16.76 -19.16
CA LYS A 54 -5.07 16.34 -17.83
C LYS A 54 -6.13 15.50 -17.10
N THR A 55 -7.40 15.89 -17.17
CA THR A 55 -8.52 15.14 -16.57
C THR A 55 -8.69 13.78 -17.22
N ALA A 56 -8.68 13.70 -18.56
CA ALA A 56 -8.75 12.42 -19.28
C ALA A 56 -7.57 11.50 -18.93
N LYS A 57 -6.35 12.06 -18.89
CA LYS A 57 -5.15 11.32 -18.49
C LYS A 57 -5.20 10.85 -17.04
N SER A 58 -5.72 11.67 -16.12
CA SER A 58 -5.90 11.24 -14.73
C SER A 58 -6.93 10.12 -14.60
N SER A 59 -8.04 10.19 -15.34
CA SER A 59 -9.07 9.14 -15.34
C SER A 59 -8.51 7.83 -15.88
N VAL A 60 -7.80 7.84 -17.01
CA VAL A 60 -7.16 6.62 -17.56
C VAL A 60 -6.14 6.04 -16.58
N SER A 61 -5.33 6.89 -15.93
CA SER A 61 -4.36 6.41 -14.94
C SER A 61 -5.04 5.78 -13.71
N LEU A 62 -6.19 6.32 -13.30
CA LEU A 62 -6.98 5.77 -12.20
C LEU A 62 -7.61 4.44 -12.59
N THR A 63 -8.19 4.33 -13.79
CA THR A 63 -8.78 3.09 -14.28
C THR A 63 -7.72 2.00 -14.38
N ASN A 64 -6.53 2.30 -14.90
CA ASN A 64 -5.44 1.32 -14.94
C ASN A 64 -5.00 0.90 -13.53
N ARG A 65 -4.97 1.85 -12.58
CA ARG A 65 -4.64 1.55 -11.18
C ARG A 65 -5.68 0.65 -10.53
N LEU A 66 -6.96 0.98 -10.68
CA LEU A 66 -8.08 0.15 -10.22
C LEU A 66 -7.99 -1.24 -10.84
N ALA A 67 -7.77 -1.33 -12.15
CA ALA A 67 -7.64 -2.62 -12.82
C ALA A 67 -6.46 -3.44 -12.28
N GLU A 68 -5.34 -2.80 -11.92
CA GLU A 68 -4.18 -3.48 -11.33
C GLU A 68 -4.48 -3.99 -9.92
N GLU A 69 -5.15 -3.19 -9.10
CA GLU A 69 -5.61 -3.57 -7.77
C GLU A 69 -6.59 -4.76 -7.85
N TRP A 70 -7.59 -4.70 -8.75
CA TRP A 70 -8.53 -5.79 -8.99
C TRP A 70 -7.87 -7.06 -9.52
N TYR A 71 -6.89 -6.94 -10.42
CA TYR A 71 -6.16 -8.10 -10.93
C TYR A 71 -5.39 -8.83 -9.83
N ARG A 72 -4.64 -8.10 -8.99
CA ARG A 72 -3.95 -8.68 -7.83
C ARG A 72 -4.94 -9.32 -6.87
N GLN A 73 -6.10 -8.70 -6.68
CA GLN A 73 -7.15 -9.25 -5.83
C GLN A 73 -7.75 -10.55 -6.37
N LEU A 74 -7.95 -10.65 -7.69
CA LEU A 74 -8.42 -11.89 -8.34
C LEU A 74 -7.41 -13.02 -8.17
N VAL A 75 -6.11 -12.74 -8.32
CA VAL A 75 -5.04 -13.71 -8.07
C VAL A 75 -5.05 -14.14 -6.61
N ALA A 76 -5.17 -13.21 -5.67
CA ALA A 76 -5.26 -13.55 -4.26
C ALA A 76 -6.47 -14.45 -3.96
N TRP A 77 -7.65 -14.14 -4.49
CA TRP A 77 -8.83 -14.99 -4.35
C TRP A 77 -8.65 -16.38 -4.95
N TYR A 78 -7.95 -16.50 -6.07
CA TYR A 78 -7.62 -17.80 -6.66
C TYR A 78 -6.75 -18.65 -5.72
N HIS A 79 -5.74 -18.06 -5.10
CA HIS A 79 -4.87 -18.75 -4.13
C HIS A 79 -5.61 -19.06 -2.81
N LEU A 80 -6.42 -18.12 -2.31
CA LEU A 80 -7.21 -18.31 -1.09
C LEU A 80 -8.26 -19.43 -1.25
N LYS A 81 -8.93 -19.53 -2.41
CA LYS A 81 -9.83 -20.66 -2.72
C LYS A 81 -9.12 -22.01 -2.70
N ARG A 82 -7.80 -22.04 -2.90
CA ARG A 82 -6.94 -23.24 -2.81
C ARG A 82 -6.33 -23.44 -1.43
N LYS A 83 -6.83 -22.73 -0.40
CA LYS A 83 -6.35 -22.79 1.00
C LYS A 83 -4.85 -22.47 1.13
N ARG A 84 -4.35 -21.53 0.32
CA ARG A 84 -2.97 -21.03 0.40
C ARG A 84 -2.95 -19.68 1.11
N ILE A 85 -1.88 -19.43 1.86
CA ILE A 85 -1.59 -18.12 2.45
C ILE A 85 -1.06 -17.20 1.34
N VAL A 86 -1.54 -15.96 1.32
CA VAL A 86 -1.11 -14.92 0.37
C VAL A 86 -0.49 -13.78 1.17
N ILE A 87 0.78 -13.50 0.93
CA ILE A 87 1.51 -12.41 1.57
C ILE A 87 1.59 -11.24 0.60
N PHE A 88 1.22 -10.05 1.07
CA PHE A 88 1.37 -8.82 0.32
C PHE A 88 2.50 -7.98 0.93
N ASP A 89 3.60 -7.80 0.19
CA ASP A 89 4.59 -6.77 0.52
C ASP A 89 4.02 -5.39 0.14
N ARG A 90 3.52 -4.69 1.16
CA ARG A 90 2.69 -3.46 1.11
C ARG A 90 1.30 -3.68 0.53
N HIS A 91 0.33 -3.70 1.44
CA HIS A 91 -1.08 -3.76 1.07
C HIS A 91 -1.63 -2.34 0.82
N PHE A 92 -2.52 -2.20 -0.17
CA PHE A 92 -3.11 -0.90 -0.54
C PHE A 92 -3.98 -0.29 0.57
N PHE A 93 -4.51 -1.13 1.47
CA PHE A 93 -5.35 -0.70 2.59
C PHE A 93 -4.59 0.25 3.55
N PRO A 94 -3.42 -0.11 4.12
CA PRO A 94 -2.61 0.84 4.89
C PRO A 94 -2.26 2.14 4.19
N ASP A 95 -1.83 2.07 2.94
CA ASP A 95 -1.48 3.27 2.18
C ASP A 95 -2.69 4.17 1.89
N TYR A 96 -3.87 3.57 1.76
CA TYR A 96 -5.13 4.29 1.59
C TYR A 96 -5.57 4.96 2.90
N TYR A 97 -5.58 4.21 4.01
CA TYR A 97 -6.00 4.73 5.31
C TYR A 97 -5.08 5.82 5.84
N ALA A 98 -3.75 5.64 5.75
CA ALA A 98 -2.81 6.69 6.11
C ALA A 98 -3.02 7.96 5.26
N TYR A 99 -3.36 7.81 3.99
CA TYR A 99 -3.66 8.95 3.14
C TYR A 99 -5.00 9.62 3.50
N ASP A 100 -6.02 8.83 3.83
CA ASP A 100 -7.40 9.28 4.10
C ASP A 100 -7.60 9.91 5.48
N ILE A 101 -6.86 9.43 6.49
CA ILE A 101 -6.89 9.93 7.86
C ILE A 101 -6.06 11.21 7.98
N VAL A 102 -4.91 11.27 7.31
CA VAL A 102 -3.91 12.30 7.58
C VAL A 102 -3.95 13.47 6.60
N SER A 103 -4.55 13.30 5.42
CA SER A 103 -4.64 14.38 4.44
C SER A 103 -5.95 15.16 4.61
N ASP A 104 -5.90 16.28 5.36
CA ASP A 104 -6.99 17.28 5.42
C ASP A 104 -7.10 18.13 4.12
N ALA A 105 -6.53 17.63 3.03
CA ALA A 105 -6.53 18.27 1.73
C ALA A 105 -7.89 18.13 1.02
N PRO A 106 -8.34 19.14 0.26
CA PRO A 106 -9.61 19.09 -0.46
C PRO A 106 -9.64 17.91 -1.45
N ARG A 107 -10.52 16.94 -1.14
CA ARG A 107 -10.65 15.70 -1.90
C ARG A 107 -11.32 15.94 -3.24
N SER A 108 -10.73 15.42 -4.32
CA SER A 108 -11.44 15.30 -5.59
C SER A 108 -12.58 14.28 -5.47
N VAL A 109 -13.68 14.49 -6.20
CA VAL A 109 -14.83 13.56 -6.24
C VAL A 109 -14.38 12.13 -6.56
N THR A 110 -13.39 12.01 -7.44
CA THR A 110 -12.76 10.75 -7.82
C THR A 110 -12.10 10.01 -6.66
N GLN A 111 -11.41 10.72 -5.75
CA GLN A 111 -10.82 10.10 -4.55
C GLN A 111 -11.89 9.61 -3.58
N LYS A 112 -12.99 10.36 -3.42
CA LYS A 112 -14.11 9.94 -2.56
C LYS A 112 -14.78 8.67 -3.06
N VAL A 113 -15.07 8.60 -4.37
CA VAL A 113 -15.67 7.40 -4.99
C VAL A 113 -14.73 6.21 -4.90
N HIS A 114 -13.45 6.41 -5.18
CA HIS A 114 -12.44 5.36 -5.06
C HIS A 114 -12.35 4.82 -3.63
N GLY A 115 -12.32 5.71 -2.65
CA GLY A 115 -12.32 5.36 -1.23
C GLY A 115 -13.50 4.57 -0.75
N TYR A 116 -14.68 5.02 -1.16
CA TYR A 116 -15.92 4.31 -0.87
C TYR A 116 -15.91 2.90 -1.48
N MET A 117 -15.43 2.76 -2.72
CA MET A 117 -15.30 1.45 -3.36
C MET A 117 -14.31 0.54 -2.61
N LEU A 118 -13.15 1.06 -2.20
CA LEU A 118 -12.16 0.28 -1.47
C LEU A 118 -12.67 -0.14 -0.09
N ASN A 119 -13.24 0.78 0.69
CA ASN A 119 -13.75 0.46 2.02
C ASN A 119 -14.91 -0.56 1.98
N ARG A 120 -15.73 -0.53 0.92
CA ARG A 120 -16.92 -1.40 0.81
C ARG A 120 -16.66 -2.74 0.13
N PHE A 121 -15.79 -2.78 -0.88
CA PHE A 121 -15.63 -3.96 -1.73
C PHE A 121 -14.23 -4.59 -1.66
N TYR A 122 -13.23 -3.89 -1.15
CA TYR A 122 -11.90 -4.45 -1.04
C TYR A 122 -11.83 -5.39 0.18
N PRO A 123 -11.46 -6.66 0.00
CA PRO A 123 -11.36 -7.59 1.12
C PRO A 123 -10.24 -7.15 2.06
N ARG A 124 -10.55 -7.16 3.36
CA ARG A 124 -9.59 -6.77 4.39
C ARG A 124 -8.61 -7.92 4.62
N PRO A 125 -7.31 -7.63 4.84
CA PRO A 125 -6.35 -8.65 5.23
C PRO A 125 -6.75 -9.27 6.57
N ASP A 126 -6.49 -10.57 6.72
CA ASP A 126 -6.78 -11.31 7.96
C ASP A 126 -5.89 -10.82 9.11
N VAL A 127 -4.62 -10.55 8.80
CA VAL A 127 -3.58 -10.04 9.70
C VAL A 127 -2.77 -8.97 8.96
N ILE A 128 -2.49 -7.86 9.64
CA ILE A 128 -1.50 -6.88 9.20
C ILE A 128 -0.30 -6.99 10.11
N VAL A 129 0.88 -7.21 9.53
CA VAL A 129 2.15 -7.18 10.23
C VAL A 129 2.85 -5.86 9.92
N PHE A 130 3.07 -5.06 10.96
CA PHE A 130 3.80 -3.80 10.87
C PHE A 130 5.21 -3.99 11.42
N LEU A 131 6.19 -3.86 10.52
CA LEU A 131 7.60 -3.92 10.84
C LEU A 131 8.04 -2.54 11.36
N ASP A 132 8.06 -2.40 12.67
CA ASP A 132 8.40 -1.14 13.35
C ASP A 132 9.91 -1.03 13.58
N ALA A 133 10.48 0.10 13.22
CA ALA A 133 11.86 0.44 13.57
C ALA A 133 11.96 1.96 13.77
N PRO A 134 12.86 2.42 14.67
CA PRO A 134 13.12 3.85 14.85
C PRO A 134 13.53 4.52 13.53
N ALA A 135 13.16 5.80 13.37
CA ALA A 135 13.47 6.57 12.17
C ALA A 135 14.99 6.58 11.86
N GLU A 136 15.83 6.61 12.88
CA GLU A 136 17.29 6.57 12.76
C GLU A 136 17.75 5.26 12.10
N VAL A 137 17.22 4.12 12.57
CA VAL A 137 17.55 2.79 12.01
C VAL A 137 17.07 2.68 10.55
N LEU A 138 15.89 3.22 10.24
CA LEU A 138 15.36 3.22 8.87
C LEU A 138 16.18 4.13 7.94
N PHE A 139 16.60 5.29 8.45
CA PHE A 139 17.43 6.23 7.72
C PHE A 139 18.82 5.65 7.44
N ASP A 140 19.47 5.03 8.44
CA ASP A 140 20.78 4.41 8.26
C ASP A 140 20.77 3.26 7.24
N ARG A 141 19.66 2.51 7.15
CA ARG A 141 19.53 1.37 6.21
C ARG A 141 19.27 1.79 4.76
N LYS A 142 18.49 2.85 4.53
CA LYS A 142 18.01 3.20 3.16
C LYS A 142 18.34 4.63 2.73
N GLY A 143 18.50 5.55 3.68
CA GLY A 143 18.80 6.96 3.43
C GLY A 143 17.68 7.72 2.71
N GLU A 144 16.42 7.30 2.82
CA GLU A 144 15.29 7.93 2.12
C GLU A 144 14.48 8.86 3.04
N GLY A 145 14.32 10.12 2.62
CA GLY A 145 13.54 11.12 3.36
C GLY A 145 14.33 11.81 4.47
N THR A 146 13.65 12.54 5.36
CA THR A 146 14.23 13.09 6.60
C THR A 146 13.77 12.26 7.79
N LEU A 147 14.50 12.33 8.91
CA LEU A 147 14.13 11.63 10.15
C LEU A 147 12.72 12.01 10.61
N GLU A 148 12.37 13.29 10.53
CA GLU A 148 11.05 13.78 10.91
C GLU A 148 9.94 13.16 10.06
N LEU A 149 10.17 13.04 8.74
CA LEU A 149 9.19 12.46 7.82
C LEU A 149 9.06 10.94 7.99
N LEU A 150 10.14 10.26 8.37
CA LEU A 150 10.10 8.84 8.72
C LEU A 150 9.33 8.62 10.02
N GLU A 151 9.54 9.45 11.03
CA GLU A 151 8.83 9.36 12.31
C GLU A 151 7.35 9.74 12.18
N GLU A 152 7.03 10.76 11.39
CA GLU A 152 5.63 11.10 11.06
C GLU A 152 4.92 9.91 10.40
N ARG A 153 5.58 9.23 9.45
CA ARG A 153 5.02 8.05 8.78
C ARG A 153 4.86 6.86 9.70
N ARG A 154 5.84 6.62 10.57
CA ARG A 154 5.76 5.58 11.59
C ARG A 154 4.52 5.79 12.46
N ASN A 155 4.31 7.01 12.92
CA ASN A 155 3.13 7.39 13.70
C ASN A 155 1.82 7.23 12.90
N ASP A 156 1.78 7.64 11.63
CA ASP A 156 0.62 7.47 10.74
C ASP A 156 0.20 5.98 10.64
N TYR A 157 1.16 5.05 10.52
CA TYR A 157 0.87 3.63 10.47
C TYR A 157 0.48 3.04 11.83
N LEU A 158 1.09 3.51 12.93
CA LEU A 158 0.74 3.05 14.27
C LEU A 158 -0.71 3.39 14.66
N GLN A 159 -1.24 4.52 14.18
CA GLN A 159 -2.66 4.88 14.36
C GLN A 159 -3.62 3.87 13.72
N MET A 160 -3.16 3.06 12.76
CA MET A 160 -4.01 2.04 12.15
C MET A 160 -4.33 0.87 13.08
N LYS A 161 -3.57 0.70 14.17
CA LYS A 161 -3.81 -0.36 15.16
C LYS A 161 -5.25 -0.34 15.68
N ASP A 162 -5.84 0.84 15.83
CA ASP A 162 -7.21 0.99 16.36
C ASP A 162 -8.30 0.74 15.30
N LEU A 163 -7.92 0.67 14.02
CA LEU A 163 -8.84 0.54 12.90
C LEU A 163 -8.89 -0.87 12.33
N VAL A 164 -7.90 -1.70 12.66
CA VAL A 164 -7.73 -3.05 12.12
C VAL A 164 -7.82 -4.06 13.24
N LYS A 165 -8.61 -5.10 13.02
CA LYS A 165 -8.91 -6.11 14.04
C LYS A 165 -7.67 -6.91 14.50
N HIS A 166 -6.73 -7.15 13.59
CA HIS A 166 -5.54 -7.95 13.82
C HIS A 166 -4.33 -7.22 13.25
N PHE A 167 -3.67 -6.46 14.12
CA PHE A 167 -2.51 -5.64 13.79
C PHE A 167 -1.35 -6.04 14.70
N GLU A 168 -0.37 -6.73 14.12
CA GLU A 168 0.80 -7.27 14.80
C GLU A 168 1.99 -6.34 14.58
N ILE A 169 2.53 -5.77 15.66
CA ILE A 169 3.74 -4.95 15.61
C ILE A 169 4.94 -5.85 15.87
N VAL A 170 5.92 -5.82 14.97
CA VAL A 170 7.17 -6.57 15.06
C VAL A 170 8.34 -5.60 15.04
N ASP A 171 9.24 -5.74 16.00
CA ASP A 171 10.45 -4.93 16.08
C ASP A 171 11.44 -5.33 14.98
N ALA A 172 11.54 -4.50 13.95
CA ALA A 172 12.41 -4.65 12.81
C ALA A 172 13.80 -4.03 13.02
N SER A 173 14.13 -3.54 14.23
CA SER A 173 15.50 -3.14 14.58
C SER A 173 16.42 -4.34 14.83
N ARG A 174 15.86 -5.52 15.09
CA ARG A 174 16.55 -6.81 15.26
C ARG A 174 17.17 -7.32 13.96
N SER A 175 17.86 -8.47 14.05
CA SER A 175 18.42 -9.17 12.90
C SER A 175 17.32 -9.66 11.95
N ILE A 176 17.66 -9.90 10.68
CA ILE A 176 16.68 -10.35 9.68
C ILE A 176 16.07 -11.70 10.07
N ASP A 177 16.91 -12.64 10.51
CA ASP A 177 16.46 -14.00 10.88
C ASP A 177 15.50 -13.94 12.07
N ASP A 178 15.84 -13.16 13.10
CA ASP A 178 14.98 -12.90 14.26
C ASP A 178 13.59 -12.36 13.87
N VAL A 179 13.57 -11.42 12.92
CA VAL A 179 12.33 -10.80 12.45
C VAL A 179 11.51 -11.79 11.63
N VAL A 180 12.15 -12.57 10.76
CA VAL A 180 11.47 -13.58 9.94
C VAL A 180 10.83 -14.64 10.84
N ASP A 181 11.53 -15.09 11.86
CA ASP A 181 11.01 -16.07 12.83
C ASP A 181 9.81 -15.51 13.62
N ASP A 182 9.90 -14.29 14.14
CA ASP A 182 8.79 -13.64 14.88
C ASP A 182 7.55 -13.44 13.99
N VAL A 183 7.75 -12.96 12.75
CA VAL A 183 6.64 -12.80 11.79
C VAL A 183 6.00 -14.15 11.47
N SER A 184 6.80 -15.19 11.22
CA SER A 184 6.31 -16.52 10.87
C SER A 184 5.52 -17.16 12.02
N GLU A 185 6.00 -17.00 13.25
CA GLU A 185 5.33 -17.48 14.44
C GLU A 185 3.96 -16.81 14.62
N ARG A 186 3.89 -15.48 14.49
CA ARG A 186 2.63 -14.73 14.64
C ARG A 186 1.58 -15.11 13.59
N ILE A 187 1.99 -15.25 12.34
CA ILE A 187 1.09 -15.68 11.26
C ILE A 187 0.57 -17.09 11.53
N THR A 188 1.44 -18.01 11.92
CA THR A 188 1.07 -19.41 12.20
C THR A 188 0.10 -19.48 13.38
N ARG A 189 0.45 -18.83 14.50
CA ARG A 189 -0.37 -18.75 15.70
C ARG A 189 -1.77 -18.20 15.41
N TYR A 190 -1.87 -17.17 14.58
CA TYR A 190 -3.16 -16.61 14.19
C TYR A 190 -4.05 -17.65 13.48
N TYR A 191 -3.54 -18.33 12.47
CA TYR A 191 -4.34 -19.29 11.70
C TYR A 191 -4.66 -20.57 12.51
N GLU A 192 -3.78 -20.99 13.43
CA GLU A 192 -4.07 -22.06 14.38
C GLU A 192 -5.26 -21.71 15.28
N GLN A 193 -5.27 -20.51 15.86
CA GLN A 193 -6.37 -20.03 16.71
C GLN A 193 -7.69 -19.94 15.95
N GLN A 194 -7.68 -19.47 14.69
CA GLN A 194 -8.89 -19.41 13.88
C GLN A 194 -9.42 -20.82 13.53
N SER A 195 -8.53 -21.75 13.20
CA SER A 195 -8.92 -23.14 12.90
C SER A 195 -9.60 -23.82 14.08
N GLN A 196 -9.04 -23.66 15.30
CA GLN A 196 -9.63 -24.19 16.53
C GLN A 196 -10.99 -23.57 16.83
N LYS A 197 -11.14 -22.26 16.58
CA LYS A 197 -12.42 -21.55 16.78
C LYS A 197 -13.50 -22.04 15.82
N SER A 198 -13.16 -22.27 14.54
CA SER A 198 -14.10 -22.82 13.56
C SER A 198 -14.54 -24.24 13.90
N GLN A 199 -13.64 -25.09 14.42
CA GLN A 199 -13.97 -26.45 14.84
C GLN A 199 -14.92 -26.47 16.05
N ARG A 200 -14.73 -25.56 17.02
CA ARG A 200 -15.60 -25.44 18.20
C ARG A 200 -17.03 -24.94 17.91
N ILE A 201 -17.26 -24.29 16.77
CA ILE A 201 -18.59 -23.79 16.37
C ILE A 201 -19.40 -24.88 15.64
N LEU A 202 -18.73 -25.92 15.13
CA LEU A 202 -19.32 -27.02 14.38
C LEU A 202 -19.64 -28.26 15.24
N VAL A 203 -19.34 -28.21 16.54
CA VAL A 203 -19.65 -29.25 17.55
C VAL A 203 -20.71 -28.72 18.48
#